data_AF-A0A139CS26-F1
#
_entry.id   AF-A0A139CS26-F1
#
_cell.length_a   1.000
_cell.length_b   1.000
_cell.length_c   1.000
_cell.angle_alpha   90.00
_cell.angle_beta   90.00
_cell.angle_gamma   90.00
#
_symmetry.space_group_name_H-M   'P 1'
#
loop_
_entity.id
_entity.type
_entity.pdbx_description
1 polymer ?
#
loop_
_entity_poly.entity_id
_entity_poly.type
_entity_poly.pdbx_seq_one_letter_code
_entity_poly.pdbx_strand_id
1 'polypeptide(L)'
;MKYIRFATAVICVFIIFCGFASAAEEIEEQIQHAEITVGAGDSIVLDQGYSINVIDINSENGDLLIEVYVDEKKVEQGIVKENKPFRYLKTIEDEDDEETDYLIFNVSLQDTEEKDGETYSEIIIKQYIDPEIAPDDYLISEKSDKSNKSLSMIIGKETELKEDYTIKATDLDDKTVTITLRKNGNIVKMTEDLGEGDVFAYTRKNGDRLRTIFMGEIDTIFETTDSDHVILKKVIQKTDKVMGEGLEIKIEVPEKSPANEKAIISYT
;
A
#
# COMPACT_ATOMS: atom_id res chain seq x y z
N MET A 1 36.25 -45.09 -46.90
CA MET A 1 34.88 -44.53 -46.98
C MET A 1 34.68 -43.69 -45.73
N LYS A 2 34.82 -42.36 -45.82
CA LYS A 2 33.74 -41.37 -46.06
C LYS A 2 32.84 -41.15 -44.81
N TYR A 3 33.02 -39.96 -44.20
CA TYR A 3 32.01 -39.09 -43.54
C TYR A 3 31.46 -39.56 -42.18
N ILE A 4 31.15 -38.72 -41.16
CA ILE A 4 30.96 -37.26 -41.02
C ILE A 4 31.15 -36.90 -39.53
N ARG A 5 31.55 -35.65 -39.27
CA ARG A 5 31.67 -35.00 -37.94
C ARG A 5 30.28 -34.74 -37.33
N PHE A 6 30.12 -34.90 -36.03
CA PHE A 6 29.26 -34.01 -35.25
C PHE A 6 29.94 -33.71 -33.91
N ALA A 7 30.34 -32.45 -33.79
CA ALA A 7 30.81 -31.85 -32.57
C ALA A 7 29.59 -31.37 -31.79
N THR A 8 29.52 -31.69 -30.51
CA THR A 8 28.72 -30.93 -29.55
C THR A 8 29.55 -30.80 -28.29
N ALA A 9 30.33 -29.72 -28.22
CA ALA A 9 30.93 -29.27 -26.98
C ALA A 9 29.80 -28.69 -26.12
N VAL A 10 29.33 -29.46 -25.14
CA VAL A 10 28.48 -28.91 -24.07
C VAL A 10 29.44 -28.30 -23.05
N ILE A 11 29.78 -27.03 -23.27
CA ILE A 11 30.38 -26.20 -22.26
C ILE A 11 29.25 -25.86 -21.29
N CYS A 12 29.13 -26.61 -20.20
CA CYS A 12 28.39 -26.16 -19.03
C CYS A 12 29.17 -25.00 -18.41
N VAL A 13 28.94 -23.79 -18.92
CA VAL A 13 29.30 -22.58 -18.18
C VAL A 13 28.34 -22.51 -16.99
N PHE A 14 28.77 -23.06 -15.86
CA PHE A 14 28.27 -22.63 -14.56
C PHE A 14 28.72 -21.18 -14.40
N ILE A 15 27.94 -20.24 -14.95
CA ILE A 15 27.98 -18.87 -14.48
C ILE A 15 27.32 -18.93 -13.11
N ILE A 16 28.17 -19.10 -12.10
CA ILE A 16 27.87 -18.67 -10.75
C ILE A 16 27.67 -17.16 -10.88
N PHE A 17 26.44 -16.74 -11.21
CA PHE A 17 25.98 -15.41 -10.86
C PHE A 17 25.97 -15.42 -9.34
N CYS A 18 27.10 -15.01 -8.76
CA CYS A 18 27.10 -14.31 -7.50
C CYS A 18 26.19 -13.10 -7.73
N GLY A 19 24.88 -13.30 -7.59
CA GLY A 19 23.95 -12.23 -7.32
C GLY A 19 24.48 -11.60 -6.06
N PHE A 20 25.25 -10.53 -6.21
CA PHE A 20 25.39 -9.57 -5.15
C PHE A 20 23.96 -9.21 -4.81
N ALA A 21 23.49 -9.67 -3.65
CA ALA A 21 22.42 -9.02 -2.94
C ALA A 21 22.92 -7.61 -2.66
N SER A 22 22.92 -6.77 -3.69
CA SER A 22 22.68 -5.36 -3.52
C SER A 22 21.38 -5.35 -2.73
N ALA A 23 21.45 -4.89 -1.48
CA ALA A 23 20.28 -4.29 -0.88
C ALA A 23 19.73 -3.35 -1.96
N ALA A 24 18.63 -3.75 -2.61
CA ALA A 24 17.89 -2.84 -3.44
C ALA A 24 17.53 -1.72 -2.48
N GLU A 25 18.26 -0.61 -2.59
CA GLU A 25 17.92 0.64 -1.97
C GLU A 25 16.44 0.84 -2.34
N GLU A 26 15.57 1.17 -1.37
CA GLU A 26 14.18 1.50 -1.68
C GLU A 26 14.17 2.83 -2.45
N ILE A 27 14.56 2.79 -3.73
CA ILE A 27 14.58 3.94 -4.66
C ILE A 27 13.14 4.24 -5.13
N GLU A 28 12.21 3.31 -4.89
CA GLU A 28 10.85 3.40 -5.38
C GLU A 28 10.00 4.30 -4.48
N GLU A 29 9.27 5.21 -5.11
CA GLU A 29 8.35 6.12 -4.42
C GLU A 29 7.21 5.28 -3.83
N GLN A 30 7.15 5.17 -2.50
CA GLN A 30 6.05 4.51 -1.81
C GLN A 30 4.79 5.35 -2.00
N ILE A 31 3.71 4.75 -2.53
CA ILE A 31 2.47 5.43 -2.87
C ILE A 31 1.29 5.07 -1.96
N GLN A 32 1.39 3.96 -1.23
CA GLN A 32 0.35 3.50 -0.31
C GLN A 32 0.98 2.94 0.96
N HIS A 33 0.35 3.24 2.10
CA HIS A 33 0.65 2.62 3.39
C HIS A 33 -0.68 2.33 4.08
N ALA A 34 -1.01 1.05 4.26
CA ALA A 34 -2.25 0.63 4.87
C ALA A 34 -1.99 -0.39 5.96
N GLU A 35 -2.52 -0.12 7.15
CA GLU A 35 -2.61 -1.05 8.28
C GLU A 35 -4.07 -1.46 8.39
N ILE A 36 -4.33 -2.76 8.23
CA ILE A 36 -5.69 -3.31 8.13
C ILE A 36 -5.77 -4.70 8.77
N THR A 37 -6.96 -5.03 9.27
CA THR A 37 -7.33 -6.40 9.64
C THR A 37 -8.01 -7.09 8.46
N VAL A 38 -7.62 -8.34 8.19
CA VAL A 38 -8.17 -9.15 7.09
C VAL A 38 -8.60 -10.54 7.58
N GLY A 39 -9.67 -11.05 6.97
CA GLY A 39 -10.14 -12.42 7.12
C GLY A 39 -9.92 -13.27 5.87
N ALA A 40 -10.10 -14.58 5.99
CA ALA A 40 -10.11 -15.47 4.83
C ALA A 40 -11.27 -15.10 3.87
N GLY A 41 -10.95 -14.99 2.58
CA GLY A 41 -11.89 -14.56 1.53
C GLY A 41 -11.90 -13.06 1.25
N ASP A 42 -11.20 -12.24 2.05
CA ASP A 42 -11.13 -10.80 1.80
C ASP A 42 -10.38 -10.50 0.48
N SER A 43 -10.88 -9.49 -0.24
CA SER A 43 -10.20 -8.90 -1.39
C SER A 43 -9.81 -7.46 -1.06
N ILE A 44 -8.64 -7.07 -1.53
CA ILE A 44 -8.04 -5.76 -1.27
C ILE A 44 -7.63 -5.17 -2.60
N VAL A 45 -8.31 -4.10 -3.01
CA VAL A 45 -7.94 -3.35 -4.22
C VAL A 45 -6.98 -2.24 -3.84
N LEU A 46 -5.83 -2.21 -4.51
CA LEU A 46 -4.75 -1.25 -4.36
C LEU A 46 -4.76 -0.24 -5.53
N ASP A 47 -3.84 0.73 -5.49
CA ASP A 47 -3.65 1.63 -6.61
C ASP A 47 -3.05 0.92 -7.83
N GLN A 48 -3.08 1.58 -9.00
CA GLN A 48 -2.48 1.10 -10.26
C GLN A 48 -3.01 -0.28 -10.74
N GLY A 49 -4.25 -0.64 -10.39
CA GLY A 49 -4.93 -1.84 -10.90
C GLY A 49 -4.53 -3.15 -10.22
N TYR A 50 -3.77 -3.06 -9.12
CA TYR A 50 -3.36 -4.21 -8.32
C TYR A 50 -4.45 -4.63 -7.34
N SER A 51 -4.57 -5.94 -7.09
CA SER A 51 -5.36 -6.44 -5.96
C SER A 51 -4.75 -7.68 -5.32
N ILE A 52 -5.07 -7.87 -4.05
CA ILE A 52 -4.64 -8.99 -3.22
C ILE A 52 -5.89 -9.70 -2.71
N ASN A 53 -5.98 -11.00 -2.95
CA ASN A 53 -7.01 -11.85 -2.36
C ASN A 53 -6.40 -12.68 -1.24
N VAL A 54 -6.99 -12.63 -0.05
CA VAL A 54 -6.66 -13.50 1.07
C VAL A 54 -7.44 -14.79 0.89
N ILE A 55 -6.75 -15.85 0.47
CA ILE A 55 -7.38 -17.14 0.18
C ILE A 55 -7.71 -17.88 1.47
N ASP A 56 -6.77 -17.88 2.42
CA ASP A 56 -6.91 -18.59 3.69
C ASP A 56 -5.97 -17.99 4.75
N ILE A 57 -6.30 -18.22 6.02
CA ILE A 57 -5.49 -17.80 7.18
C ILE A 57 -5.28 -19.02 8.07
N ASN A 58 -4.02 -19.29 8.40
CA ASN A 58 -3.69 -20.35 9.34
C ASN A 58 -4.13 -19.96 10.77
N SER A 59 -5.06 -20.71 11.34
CA SER A 59 -5.63 -20.43 12.66
C SER A 59 -4.63 -20.51 13.83
N GLU A 60 -3.49 -21.18 13.65
CA GLU A 60 -2.49 -21.33 14.72
C GLU A 60 -1.52 -20.14 14.80
N ASN A 61 -1.23 -19.48 13.67
CA ASN A 61 -0.15 -18.49 13.59
C ASN A 61 -0.45 -17.26 12.71
N GLY A 62 -1.64 -17.17 12.13
CA GLY A 62 -2.05 -16.05 11.27
C GLY A 62 -1.33 -15.97 9.93
N ASP A 63 -0.58 -16.99 9.52
CA ASP A 63 0.04 -17.00 8.19
C ASP A 63 -1.05 -16.89 7.11
N LEU A 64 -0.89 -15.96 6.18
CA LEU A 64 -1.87 -15.73 5.12
C LEU A 64 -1.43 -16.43 3.84
N LEU A 65 -2.35 -17.17 3.21
CA LEU A 65 -2.21 -17.57 1.81
C LEU A 65 -2.86 -16.50 0.94
N ILE A 66 -2.09 -15.86 0.06
CA ILE A 66 -2.58 -14.76 -0.78
C ILE A 66 -2.38 -15.04 -2.27
N GLU A 67 -3.25 -14.46 -3.09
CA GLU A 67 -3.09 -14.36 -4.54
C GLU A 67 -3.03 -12.88 -4.97
N VAL A 68 -2.17 -12.59 -5.94
CA VAL A 68 -1.96 -11.26 -6.50
C VAL A 68 -2.55 -11.19 -7.90
N TYR A 69 -3.26 -10.10 -8.17
CA TYR A 69 -3.88 -9.83 -9.46
C TYR A 69 -3.47 -8.45 -9.98
N VAL A 70 -3.36 -8.36 -11.31
CA VAL A 70 -3.22 -7.10 -12.06
C VAL A 70 -4.27 -7.14 -13.16
N ASP A 71 -5.13 -6.13 -13.22
CA ASP A 71 -6.25 -6.07 -14.19
C ASP A 71 -7.03 -7.39 -14.25
N GLU A 72 -7.43 -7.90 -13.07
CA GLU A 72 -8.20 -9.15 -12.88
C GLU A 72 -7.48 -10.44 -13.29
N LYS A 73 -6.21 -10.38 -13.71
CA LYS A 73 -5.41 -11.55 -14.03
C LYS A 73 -4.50 -11.92 -12.88
N LYS A 74 -4.57 -13.18 -12.43
CA LYS A 74 -3.63 -13.70 -11.42
C LYS A 74 -2.20 -13.68 -11.97
N VAL A 75 -1.31 -13.02 -11.24
CA VAL A 75 0.12 -12.94 -11.58
C VAL A 75 1.00 -13.71 -10.61
N GLU A 76 0.61 -13.82 -9.34
CA GLU A 76 1.40 -14.54 -8.32
C GLU A 76 0.53 -15.10 -7.19
N GLN A 77 1.08 -16.04 -6.43
CA GLN A 77 0.50 -16.57 -5.21
C GLN A 77 1.63 -16.76 -4.18
N GLY A 78 1.38 -16.41 -2.92
CA GLY A 78 2.40 -16.44 -1.89
C GLY A 78 1.86 -16.66 -0.49
N ILE A 79 2.78 -16.77 0.46
CA ILE A 79 2.45 -16.88 1.88
C ILE A 79 3.10 -15.71 2.61
N VAL A 80 2.29 -14.95 3.35
CA VAL A 80 2.76 -13.93 4.29
C VAL A 80 2.95 -14.60 5.66
N LYS A 81 4.10 -14.40 6.29
CA LYS A 81 4.39 -14.94 7.62
C LYS A 81 4.95 -13.85 8.52
N GLU A 82 4.91 -14.12 9.82
CA GLU A 82 5.61 -13.30 10.82
C GLU A 82 7.10 -13.17 10.45
N ASN A 83 7.64 -11.96 10.48
CA ASN A 83 9.04 -11.64 10.14
C ASN A 83 9.49 -12.06 8.71
N LYS A 84 8.56 -12.47 7.85
CA LYS A 84 8.82 -12.81 6.45
C LYS A 84 7.71 -12.24 5.56
N PRO A 85 7.82 -10.95 5.20
CA PRO A 85 6.82 -10.31 4.36
C PRO A 85 6.79 -10.94 2.97
N PHE A 86 5.60 -10.98 2.37
CA PHE A 86 5.48 -11.24 0.94
C PHE A 86 5.90 -9.99 0.17
N ARG A 87 6.63 -10.17 -0.93
CA ARG A 87 7.11 -9.09 -1.80
C ARG A 87 6.75 -9.44 -3.23
N TYR A 88 5.98 -8.58 -3.89
CA TYR A 88 5.72 -8.70 -5.33
C TYR A 88 6.75 -7.86 -6.09
N LEU A 89 7.55 -8.51 -6.92
CA LEU A 89 8.52 -7.86 -7.81
C LEU A 89 8.01 -7.92 -9.25
N LYS A 90 8.22 -6.84 -10.00
CA LYS A 90 7.95 -6.76 -11.43
C LYS A 90 9.25 -6.46 -12.16
N THR A 91 9.66 -7.38 -13.02
CA THR A 91 10.81 -7.18 -13.91
C THR A 91 10.38 -6.40 -15.14
N ILE A 92 11.08 -5.32 -15.44
CA ILE A 92 10.88 -4.50 -16.64
C ILE A 92 12.18 -4.48 -17.42
N GLU A 93 12.08 -4.77 -18.71
CA GLU A 93 13.19 -4.71 -19.67
C GLU A 93 13.21 -3.31 -20.29
N ASP A 94 14.37 -2.66 -20.25
CA ASP A 94 14.55 -1.34 -20.86
C ASP A 94 14.94 -1.41 -22.35
N GLU A 95 15.16 -0.25 -22.98
CA GLU A 95 15.48 -0.17 -24.41
C GLU A 95 16.83 -0.83 -24.78
N ASP A 96 17.71 -1.07 -23.81
CA ASP A 96 19.04 -1.67 -23.98
C ASP A 96 19.06 -3.17 -23.59
N ASP A 97 17.89 -3.81 -23.48
CA ASP A 97 17.69 -5.19 -23.01
C ASP A 97 18.22 -5.42 -21.57
N GLU A 98 18.29 -4.37 -20.72
CA GLU A 98 18.61 -4.52 -19.29
C GLU A 98 17.32 -4.77 -18.49
N GLU A 99 17.31 -5.86 -17.73
CA GLU A 99 16.20 -6.21 -16.83
C GLU A 99 16.39 -5.56 -15.45
N THR A 100 15.40 -4.77 -15.03
CA THR A 100 15.35 -4.18 -13.69
C THR A 100 14.14 -4.70 -12.92
N ASP A 101 14.37 -5.20 -11.70
CA ASP A 101 13.31 -5.61 -10.78
C ASP A 101 12.81 -4.43 -9.95
N TYR A 102 11.49 -4.20 -9.98
CA TYR A 102 10.80 -3.18 -9.20
C TYR A 102 9.93 -3.81 -8.10
N LEU A 103 10.06 -3.35 -6.87
CA LEU A 103 9.21 -3.73 -5.74
C LEU A 103 7.87 -3.00 -5.76
N ILE A 104 6.86 -3.61 -6.36
CA ILE A 104 5.53 -2.99 -6.45
C ILE A 104 4.83 -2.94 -5.10
N PHE A 105 4.88 -4.00 -4.29
CA PHE A 105 4.36 -3.94 -2.92
C PHE A 105 4.95 -5.01 -2.02
N ASN A 106 4.88 -4.73 -0.72
CA ASN A 106 5.10 -5.71 0.33
C ASN A 106 3.88 -5.82 1.25
N VAL A 107 3.66 -7.03 1.76
CA VAL A 107 2.62 -7.35 2.75
C VAL A 107 3.30 -8.00 3.95
N SER A 108 3.13 -7.41 5.13
CA SER A 108 3.78 -7.85 6.37
C SER A 108 2.73 -8.18 7.42
N LEU A 109 2.79 -9.38 8.01
CA LEU A 109 1.96 -9.75 9.17
C LEU A 109 2.45 -9.00 10.41
N GLN A 110 1.53 -8.34 11.12
CA GLN A 110 1.80 -7.65 12.39
C GLN A 110 1.29 -8.44 13.59
N ASP A 111 0.02 -8.82 13.56
CA ASP A 111 -0.64 -9.52 14.66
C ASP A 111 -1.74 -10.46 14.15
N THR A 112 -2.25 -11.30 15.04
CA THR A 112 -3.34 -12.25 14.75
C THR A 112 -4.33 -12.23 15.89
N GLU A 113 -5.61 -12.09 15.55
CA GLU A 113 -6.70 -12.12 16.51
C GLU A 113 -7.71 -13.22 16.16
N GLU A 114 -8.34 -13.80 17.18
CA GLU A 114 -9.47 -14.70 17.00
C GLU A 114 -10.74 -14.00 17.47
N LYS A 115 -11.76 -13.99 16.59
CA LYS A 115 -13.05 -13.36 16.86
C LYS A 115 -14.16 -14.23 16.30
N ASP A 116 -15.15 -14.54 17.15
CA ASP A 116 -16.32 -15.34 16.78
C ASP A 116 -15.98 -16.73 16.18
N GLY A 117 -14.82 -17.29 16.56
CA GLY A 117 -14.32 -18.57 16.05
C GLY A 117 -13.64 -18.50 14.68
N GLU A 118 -13.41 -17.29 14.17
CA GLU A 118 -12.66 -17.00 12.94
C GLU A 118 -11.34 -16.33 13.28
N THR A 119 -10.31 -16.63 12.50
CA THR A 119 -8.98 -16.02 12.63
C THR A 119 -8.87 -14.85 11.68
N TYR A 120 -8.42 -13.72 12.21
CA TYR A 120 -8.12 -12.50 11.47
C TYR A 120 -6.65 -12.14 11.68
N SER A 121 -6.05 -11.53 10.65
CA SER A 121 -4.66 -11.10 10.69
C SER A 121 -4.58 -9.59 10.47
N GLU A 122 -3.80 -8.91 11.30
CA GLU A 122 -3.42 -7.52 11.06
C GLU A 122 -2.20 -7.51 10.13
N ILE A 123 -2.33 -6.78 9.02
CA ILE A 123 -1.29 -6.68 8.01
C ILE A 123 -0.97 -5.22 7.69
N ILE A 124 0.31 -4.98 7.38
CA ILE A 124 0.76 -3.73 6.77
C ILE A 124 1.02 -3.99 5.28
N ILE A 125 0.42 -3.16 4.44
CA ILE A 125 0.65 -3.10 3.00
C ILE A 125 1.40 -1.83 2.68
N LYS A 126 2.59 -1.96 2.10
CA LYS A 126 3.32 -0.85 1.49
C LYS A 126 3.35 -1.07 -0.02
N GLN A 127 2.77 -0.15 -0.78
CA GLN A 127 2.82 -0.17 -2.25
C GLN A 127 3.75 0.93 -2.73
N TYR A 128 4.53 0.64 -3.76
CA TYR A 128 5.41 1.55 -4.45
C TYR A 128 4.98 1.68 -5.91
N ILE A 129 5.44 2.75 -6.55
CA ILE A 129 5.04 3.09 -7.90
C ILE A 129 5.46 2.03 -8.92
N ASP A 130 4.50 1.43 -9.64
CA ASP A 130 4.80 0.74 -10.90
C ASP A 130 5.19 1.80 -11.95
N PRO A 131 6.43 1.78 -12.48
CA PRO A 131 6.89 2.80 -13.43
C PRO A 131 6.19 2.74 -14.80
N GLU A 132 5.56 1.62 -15.17
CA GLU A 132 4.82 1.49 -16.44
C GLU A 132 3.38 2.00 -16.36
N ILE A 133 2.83 2.17 -15.15
CA ILE A 133 1.45 2.60 -14.94
C ILE A 133 1.46 4.03 -14.41
N ALA A 134 0.80 4.95 -15.11
CA ALA A 134 0.77 6.33 -14.67
C ALA A 134 0.08 6.46 -13.28
N PRO A 135 0.70 7.16 -12.31
CA PRO A 135 0.04 7.48 -11.06
C PRO A 135 -1.14 8.42 -11.33
N ASP A 136 -2.34 8.07 -10.86
CA ASP A 136 -3.53 8.92 -11.02
C ASP A 136 -3.84 9.72 -9.76
N ASP A 137 -4.50 10.87 -9.92
CA ASP A 137 -5.10 11.67 -8.83
C ASP A 137 -4.15 12.18 -7.71
N TYR A 138 -2.86 12.41 -7.99
CA TYR A 138 -1.96 13.04 -7.02
C TYR A 138 -2.17 14.55 -6.99
N LEU A 139 -2.40 15.07 -5.79
CA LEU A 139 -2.44 16.50 -5.48
C LEU A 139 -1.08 17.02 -5.01
N ILE A 140 -0.33 16.16 -4.32
CA ILE A 140 1.05 16.38 -3.87
C ILE A 140 1.81 15.07 -4.13
N SER A 141 2.90 15.13 -4.89
CA SER A 141 3.90 14.06 -5.04
C SER A 141 5.23 14.63 -5.52
N GLU A 142 6.31 13.85 -5.37
CA GLU A 142 7.63 14.26 -5.89
C GLU A 142 7.62 14.46 -7.41
N LYS A 143 6.77 13.71 -8.12
CA LYS A 143 6.63 13.78 -9.59
C LYS A 143 5.75 14.95 -10.06
N SER A 144 4.70 15.32 -9.31
CA SER A 144 3.78 16.41 -9.69
C SER A 144 4.29 17.79 -9.26
N ASP A 145 5.06 17.86 -8.16
CA ASP A 145 5.67 19.09 -7.66
C ASP A 145 7.06 18.77 -7.11
N LYS A 146 8.09 18.98 -7.94
CA LYS A 146 9.50 18.72 -7.59
C LYS A 146 9.98 19.50 -6.35
N SER A 147 9.20 20.47 -5.85
CA SER A 147 9.48 21.22 -4.63
C SER A 147 8.89 20.61 -3.35
N ASN A 148 7.93 19.68 -3.46
CA ASN A 148 7.26 19.03 -2.33
C ASN A 148 7.83 17.65 -1.99
N LYS A 149 9.16 17.53 -1.94
CA LYS A 149 9.81 16.34 -1.37
C LYS A 149 9.58 16.24 0.14
N SER A 150 9.33 17.37 0.77
CA SER A 150 9.16 17.46 2.22
C SER A 150 8.09 18.48 2.62
N LEU A 151 7.48 18.23 3.77
CA LEU A 151 6.55 19.15 4.43
C LEU A 151 7.16 19.58 5.76
N SER A 152 7.49 20.86 5.89
CA SER A 152 7.93 21.44 7.16
C SER A 152 6.72 21.94 7.95
N MET A 153 6.59 21.47 9.18
CA MET A 153 5.56 21.86 10.13
C MET A 153 6.21 22.51 11.36
N ILE A 154 5.58 23.55 11.90
CA ILE A 154 5.96 24.12 13.19
C ILE A 154 5.09 23.45 14.26
N ILE A 155 5.69 22.86 15.28
CA ILE A 155 4.95 22.20 16.36
C ILE A 155 4.00 23.21 17.01
N GLY A 156 2.75 22.78 17.22
CA GLY A 156 1.68 23.60 17.77
C GLY A 156 0.91 24.45 16.75
N LYS A 157 1.37 24.55 15.49
CA LYS A 157 0.66 25.27 14.41
C LYS A 157 0.07 24.31 13.37
N GLU A 158 -1.08 24.68 12.82
CA GLU A 158 -1.68 23.95 11.71
C GLU A 158 -1.07 24.38 10.37
N THR A 159 -0.87 23.41 9.48
CA THR A 159 -0.45 23.60 8.10
C THR A 159 -1.59 23.20 7.17
N GLU A 160 -1.92 24.06 6.20
CA GLU A 160 -2.94 23.79 5.21
C GLU A 160 -2.46 22.77 4.16
N LEU A 161 -3.34 21.83 3.83
CA LEU A 161 -3.18 20.86 2.74
C LEU A 161 -4.24 21.11 1.67
N LYS A 162 -4.23 20.34 0.58
CA LYS A 162 -5.26 20.48 -0.48
C LYS A 162 -6.60 19.94 0.00
N GLU A 163 -7.68 20.34 -0.68
CA GLU A 163 -9.05 19.87 -0.39
C GLU A 163 -9.43 20.01 1.09
N ASP A 164 -9.27 21.18 1.69
CA ASP A 164 -9.73 21.47 3.07
C ASP A 164 -9.19 20.53 4.15
N TYR A 165 -8.05 19.89 3.87
CA TYR A 165 -7.28 19.15 4.85
C TYR A 165 -6.35 20.11 5.61
N THR A 166 -6.14 19.85 6.90
CA THR A 166 -5.08 20.49 7.68
C THR A 166 -4.33 19.42 8.46
N ILE A 167 -3.02 19.62 8.64
CA ILE A 167 -2.16 18.76 9.44
C ILE A 167 -1.48 19.56 10.54
N LYS A 168 -1.29 18.93 11.69
CA LYS A 168 -0.68 19.55 12.86
C LYS A 168 0.22 18.55 13.56
N ALA A 169 1.44 18.95 13.88
CA ALA A 169 2.27 18.25 14.86
C ALA A 169 2.08 18.93 16.24
N THR A 170 1.89 18.13 17.28
CA THR A 170 1.83 18.56 18.68
C THR A 170 2.74 17.69 19.54
N ASP A 171 2.95 18.12 20.78
CA ASP A 171 3.48 17.31 21.88
C ASP A 171 4.83 16.67 21.56
N LEU A 172 5.91 17.41 21.86
CA LEU A 172 7.25 16.88 21.80
C LEU A 172 7.60 16.22 23.13
N ASP A 173 7.60 14.88 23.17
CA ASP A 173 8.06 14.10 24.31
C ASP A 173 9.09 13.08 23.85
N ASP A 174 10.24 13.01 24.51
CA ASP A 174 11.34 12.09 24.17
C ASP A 174 11.70 12.03 22.66
N LYS A 175 11.65 13.19 21.96
CA LYS A 175 11.86 13.33 20.51
C LYS A 175 10.83 12.60 19.63
N THR A 176 9.65 12.38 20.16
CA THR A 176 8.49 11.91 19.40
C THR A 176 7.44 13.02 19.33
N VAL A 177 6.55 12.93 18.34
CA VAL A 177 5.47 13.89 18.13
C VAL A 177 4.14 13.20 17.93
N THR A 178 3.07 13.90 18.28
CA THR A 178 1.72 13.53 17.88
C THR A 178 1.37 14.25 16.58
N ILE A 179 0.97 13.52 15.55
CA ILE A 179 0.48 14.11 14.29
C ILE A 179 -1.04 13.93 14.19
N THR A 180 -1.74 15.03 13.97
CA THR A 180 -3.19 15.08 13.75
C THR A 180 -3.50 15.58 12.35
N LEU A 181 -4.33 14.82 11.61
CA LEU A 181 -4.90 15.21 10.32
C LEU A 181 -6.39 15.54 10.51
N ARG A 182 -6.81 16.67 9.94
CA ARG A 182 -8.22 17.11 9.93
C ARG A 182 -8.73 17.31 8.52
N LYS A 183 -10.04 17.10 8.34
CA LYS A 183 -10.80 17.43 7.13
C LYS A 183 -12.00 18.29 7.52
N ASN A 184 -12.14 19.47 6.92
CA ASN A 184 -13.21 20.41 7.28
C ASN A 184 -13.27 20.69 8.79
N GLY A 185 -12.11 20.78 9.45
CA GLY A 185 -11.98 20.99 10.89
C GLY A 185 -12.19 19.76 11.78
N ASN A 186 -12.65 18.62 11.26
CA ASN A 186 -12.84 17.39 12.03
C ASN A 186 -11.58 16.52 12.00
N ILE A 187 -11.20 15.93 13.14
CA ILE A 187 -10.08 14.97 13.19
C ILE A 187 -10.47 13.71 12.42
N VAL A 188 -9.66 13.33 11.44
CA VAL A 188 -9.83 12.09 10.66
C VAL A 188 -8.76 11.05 10.96
N LYS A 189 -7.60 11.47 11.48
CA LYS A 189 -6.54 10.59 11.99
C LYS A 189 -5.71 11.34 13.02
N MET A 190 -5.29 10.63 14.05
CA MET A 190 -4.33 11.08 15.06
C MET A 190 -3.44 9.89 15.38
N THR A 191 -2.12 10.10 15.42
CA THR A 191 -1.15 9.08 15.83
C THR A 191 -0.16 9.74 16.77
N GLU A 192 0.05 9.11 17.92
CA GLU A 192 0.94 9.54 19.00
C GLU A 192 2.30 8.84 18.86
N ASP A 193 3.30 9.32 19.61
CA ASP A 193 4.62 8.71 19.75
C ASP A 193 5.39 8.46 18.42
N LEU A 194 5.21 9.32 17.42
CA LEU A 194 5.92 9.19 16.14
C LEU A 194 7.32 9.81 16.22
N GLY A 195 8.35 9.02 15.99
CA GLY A 195 9.76 9.43 15.90
C GLY A 195 10.31 9.46 14.48
N GLU A 196 11.60 9.76 14.34
CA GLU A 196 12.29 9.73 13.04
C GLU A 196 12.23 8.33 12.40
N GLY A 197 11.86 8.29 11.12
CA GLY A 197 11.63 7.06 10.35
C GLY A 197 10.21 6.52 10.38
N ASP A 198 9.37 6.99 11.31
CA ASP A 198 7.97 6.56 11.38
C ASP A 198 7.14 7.18 10.26
N VAL A 199 6.13 6.43 9.80
CA VAL A 199 5.23 6.85 8.72
C VAL A 199 3.89 7.24 9.29
N PHE A 200 3.48 8.49 9.10
CA PHE A 200 2.10 8.90 9.30
C PHE A 200 1.34 8.71 8.00
N ALA A 201 0.35 7.81 8.00
CA ALA A 201 -0.51 7.56 6.85
C ALA A 201 -2.00 7.60 7.24
N TYR A 202 -2.79 8.26 6.40
CA TYR A 202 -4.23 8.22 6.45
C TYR A 202 -4.76 7.49 5.22
N THR A 203 -5.21 6.26 5.45
CA THR A 203 -5.80 5.38 4.43
C THR A 203 -7.29 5.22 4.69
N ARG A 204 -8.08 5.41 3.62
CA ARG A 204 -9.51 5.15 3.63
C ARG A 204 -9.78 3.79 2.99
N LYS A 205 -10.67 3.02 3.61
CA LYS A 205 -11.27 1.82 3.04
C LYS A 205 -12.68 2.15 2.55
N ASN A 206 -13.00 1.79 1.31
CA ASN A 206 -14.38 1.80 0.79
C ASN A 206 -14.65 0.44 0.12
N GLY A 207 -15.40 -0.42 0.80
CA GLY A 207 -15.52 -1.81 0.41
C GLY A 207 -14.18 -2.54 0.53
N ASP A 208 -13.77 -3.18 -0.57
CA ASP A 208 -12.47 -3.85 -0.76
C ASP A 208 -11.34 -2.87 -1.11
N ARG A 209 -11.67 -1.67 -1.61
CA ARG A 209 -10.67 -0.72 -2.06
C ARG A 209 -10.04 0.07 -0.92
N LEU A 210 -8.72 0.04 -0.89
CA LEU A 210 -7.89 0.87 -0.03
C LEU A 210 -7.30 2.02 -0.82
N ARG A 211 -7.26 3.19 -0.19
CA ARG A 211 -6.55 4.33 -0.77
C ARG A 211 -5.94 5.20 0.31
N THR A 212 -4.62 5.40 0.22
CA THR A 212 -3.91 6.36 1.07
C THR A 212 -4.17 7.77 0.56
N ILE A 213 -4.87 8.58 1.35
CA ILE A 213 -5.20 9.96 1.01
C ILE A 213 -4.04 10.90 1.36
N PHE A 214 -3.38 10.67 2.49
CA PHE A 214 -2.21 11.42 2.91
C PHE A 214 -1.16 10.48 3.50
N MET A 215 0.11 10.74 3.22
CA MET A 215 1.23 10.04 3.84
C MET A 215 2.44 10.96 3.94
N GLY A 216 3.24 10.78 5.00
CA GLY A 216 4.61 11.30 5.09
C GLY A 216 5.42 10.51 6.11
N GLU A 217 6.71 10.35 5.84
CA GLU A 217 7.69 9.75 6.76
C GLU A 217 8.35 10.88 7.56
N ILE A 218 8.48 10.73 8.88
CA ILE A 218 9.20 11.71 9.70
C ILE A 218 10.68 11.63 9.36
N ASP A 219 11.21 12.71 8.76
CA ASP A 219 12.63 12.80 8.43
C ASP A 219 13.44 13.34 9.61
N THR A 220 12.94 14.40 10.24
CA THR A 220 13.66 15.07 11.33
C THR A 220 12.69 15.78 12.27
N ILE A 221 12.97 15.67 13.57
CA ILE A 221 12.35 16.47 14.62
C ILE A 221 13.43 17.38 15.19
N PHE A 222 13.25 18.69 15.06
CA PHE A 222 14.28 19.68 15.35
C PHE A 222 13.80 20.75 16.33
N GLU A 223 14.43 20.79 17.49
CA GLU A 223 14.19 21.81 18.52
C GLU A 223 15.04 23.06 18.27
N THR A 224 14.43 24.23 18.39
CA THR A 224 15.17 25.51 18.35
C THR A 224 14.80 26.39 19.52
N THR A 225 15.49 27.52 19.67
CA THR A 225 15.15 28.50 20.71
C THR A 225 13.78 29.16 20.49
N ASP A 226 13.33 29.24 19.23
CA ASP A 226 12.19 30.06 18.84
C ASP A 226 10.96 29.21 18.50
N SER A 227 11.16 28.03 17.92
CA SER A 227 10.11 27.05 17.63
C SER A 227 10.67 25.67 17.32
N ASP A 228 9.90 24.64 17.64
CA ASP A 228 10.22 23.27 17.27
C ASP A 228 9.57 22.92 15.93
N HIS A 229 10.26 22.09 15.16
CA HIS A 229 9.90 21.75 13.79
C HIS A 229 9.84 20.24 13.60
N VAL A 230 8.91 19.82 12.76
CA VAL A 230 8.85 18.46 12.21
C VAL A 230 8.95 18.58 10.70
N ILE A 231 9.86 17.82 10.09
CA ILE A 231 9.99 17.72 8.64
C ILE A 231 9.53 16.32 8.25
N LEU A 232 8.50 16.24 7.43
CA LEU A 232 8.10 15.01 6.75
C LEU A 232 8.78 14.93 5.40
N LYS A 233 9.22 13.74 4.96
CA LYS A 233 9.65 13.44 3.59
C LYS A 233 8.71 12.44 2.95
N LYS A 234 8.89 12.18 1.64
CA LYS A 234 8.05 11.26 0.85
C LYS A 234 6.56 11.61 0.99
N VAL A 235 6.26 12.91 0.98
CA VAL A 235 4.92 13.42 1.26
C VAL A 235 4.04 13.20 0.04
N ILE A 236 2.92 12.54 0.26
CA ILE A 236 1.92 12.27 -0.77
C ILE A 236 0.57 12.76 -0.28
N GLN A 237 -0.16 13.44 -1.16
CA GLN A 237 -1.58 13.68 -1.01
C GLN A 237 -2.30 13.30 -2.29
N LYS A 238 -3.35 12.48 -2.18
CA LYS A 238 -4.24 12.12 -3.29
C LYS A 238 -5.58 12.82 -3.14
N THR A 239 -6.32 12.94 -4.24
CA THR A 239 -7.70 13.46 -4.18
C THR A 239 -8.55 12.57 -3.28
N ASP A 240 -9.30 13.18 -2.39
CA ASP A 240 -10.35 12.55 -1.58
C ASP A 240 -11.71 12.69 -2.29
N LYS A 241 -11.74 12.46 -3.61
CA LYS A 241 -13.01 12.31 -4.34
C LYS A 241 -13.72 11.07 -3.81
N VAL A 242 -15.06 11.08 -3.83
CA VAL A 242 -15.86 9.89 -3.51
C VAL A 242 -15.34 8.75 -4.39
N MET A 243 -14.59 7.82 -3.75
CA MET A 243 -14.22 6.54 -4.32
C MET A 243 -15.54 5.92 -4.71
N GLY A 244 -15.86 5.91 -6.01
CA GLY A 244 -17.21 5.69 -6.56
C GLY A 244 -18.08 4.81 -5.68
N GLU A 245 -19.28 5.31 -5.33
CA GLU A 245 -20.28 4.55 -4.60
C GLU A 245 -20.37 3.17 -5.26
N GLY A 246 -20.00 2.12 -4.52
CA GLY A 246 -20.28 0.77 -4.97
C GLY A 246 -21.77 0.72 -5.29
N LEU A 247 -22.12 0.16 -6.45
CA LEU A 247 -23.51 -0.01 -6.90
C LEU A 247 -24.39 -0.43 -5.71
N GLU A 248 -25.29 0.46 -5.28
CA GLU A 248 -26.20 0.16 -4.19
C GLU A 248 -27.31 -0.77 -4.75
N ILE A 249 -27.06 -2.09 -4.70
CA ILE A 249 -28.04 -3.08 -5.16
C ILE A 249 -29.13 -3.22 -4.09
N LYS A 250 -30.28 -2.59 -4.33
CA LYS A 250 -31.48 -2.83 -3.52
C LYS A 250 -32.23 -4.03 -4.07
N ILE A 251 -32.28 -5.11 -3.28
CA ILE A 251 -33.10 -6.29 -3.57
C ILE A 251 -34.37 -6.19 -2.74
N GLU A 252 -35.48 -5.80 -3.38
CA GLU A 252 -36.80 -5.86 -2.75
C GLU A 252 -37.35 -7.29 -2.89
N VAL A 253 -37.43 -8.00 -1.76
CA VAL A 253 -38.10 -9.31 -1.67
C VAL A 253 -39.52 -9.09 -1.15
N PRO A 254 -40.57 -9.47 -1.90
CA PRO A 254 -41.95 -9.28 -1.45
C PRO A 254 -42.25 -10.05 -0.15
N GLU A 255 -43.00 -9.42 0.77
CA GLU A 255 -43.40 -10.01 2.08
C GLU A 255 -44.24 -11.30 1.97
N LYS A 256 -44.75 -11.63 0.79
CA LYS A 256 -45.50 -12.86 0.53
C LYS A 256 -45.03 -13.44 -0.77
N SER A 257 -44.67 -14.72 -0.73
CA SER A 257 -44.21 -15.50 -1.87
C SER A 257 -45.39 -16.15 -2.61
N PRO A 258 -45.87 -15.60 -3.74
CA PRO A 258 -46.68 -16.36 -4.69
C PRO A 258 -45.77 -17.21 -5.60
N ALA A 259 -46.26 -18.38 -5.98
CA ALA A 259 -45.58 -19.26 -6.93
C ALA A 259 -45.35 -18.51 -8.26
N ASN A 260 -44.07 -18.23 -8.55
CA ASN A 260 -43.49 -17.51 -9.70
C ASN A 260 -43.08 -16.05 -9.41
N GLU A 261 -41.92 -15.86 -8.77
CA GLU A 261 -41.31 -14.53 -8.60
C GLU A 261 -40.16 -14.27 -9.57
N LYS A 262 -40.12 -13.05 -10.09
CA LYS A 262 -38.94 -12.39 -10.65
C LYS A 262 -38.50 -11.35 -9.61
N ALA A 263 -37.25 -11.38 -9.17
CA ALA A 263 -36.68 -10.30 -8.37
C ALA A 263 -36.53 -9.04 -9.23
N ILE A 264 -36.92 -7.88 -8.71
CA ILE A 264 -36.63 -6.59 -9.32
C ILE A 264 -35.28 -6.15 -8.77
N ILE A 265 -34.26 -6.18 -9.62
CA ILE A 265 -32.94 -5.63 -9.30
C ILE A 265 -32.94 -4.18 -9.78
N SER A 266 -32.81 -3.26 -8.84
CA SER A 266 -32.65 -1.83 -9.14
C SER A 266 -31.22 -1.41 -8.83
N TYR A 267 -30.62 -0.60 -9.70
CA TYR A 267 -29.30 0.00 -9.53
C TYR A 267 -29.42 1.52 -9.65
N THR A 268 -28.66 2.26 -8.84
CA THR A 268 -28.47 3.72 -8.97
C THR A 268 -26.98 4.00 -9.04
#